data_AF-A0A8J3IGM4-F1
#
_entry.id   AF-A0A8J3IGM4-F1
#
_cell.length_a   1.000
_cell.length_b   1.000
_cell.length_c   1.000
_cell.angle_alpha   90.00
_cell.angle_beta   90.00
_cell.angle_gamma   90.00
#
_symmetry.space_group_name_H-M   'P 1'
#
loop_
_entity.id
_entity.type
_entity.pdbx_description
1 polymer ?
#
loop_
_entity_poly.entity_id
_entity_poly.type
_entity_poly.pdbx_seq_one_letter_code
_entity_poly.pdbx_strand_id
1 'polypeptide(L)'
;MVAYQDEGDWEVTSEGLHIATRGFLIRRGYCCANRCRNCPYINWRADPAWRPVPPECVRRTRVSPRTIGGATAMLQAHESQLAECSGTEKEYHRTMIAHYHRLLEHWRR
;
A
#
# COMPACT_ATOMS: atom_id res chain seq x y z
N MET A 1 15.74 -1.97 -23.59
CA MET A 1 14.65 -1.02 -23.33
C MET A 1 13.40 -1.83 -23.00
N VAL A 2 12.95 -1.82 -21.74
CA VAL A 2 11.71 -2.52 -21.36
C VAL A 2 10.54 -1.61 -21.74
N ALA A 3 9.73 -2.06 -22.69
CA ALA A 3 8.51 -1.38 -23.08
C ALA A 3 7.52 -1.44 -21.91
N TYR A 4 7.27 -0.30 -21.26
CA TYR A 4 6.13 -0.17 -20.37
C TYR A 4 4.90 -0.09 -21.28
N GLN A 5 4.15 -1.19 -21.38
CA GLN A 5 2.82 -1.17 -21.97
C GLN A 5 2.01 -0.09 -21.23
N ASP A 6 1.35 0.77 -22.00
CA ASP A 6 0.39 1.73 -21.49
C ASP A 6 -0.83 0.95 -20.98
N GLU A 7 -0.68 0.34 -19.80
CA GLU A 7 -1.81 -0.18 -19.05
C GLU A 7 -2.66 1.04 -18.67
N GLY A 8 -3.86 1.11 -19.25
CA GLY A 8 -4.83 2.15 -18.94
C GLY A 8 -5.03 2.29 -17.44
N ASP A 9 -5.58 3.42 -16.99
CA ASP A 9 -5.67 3.71 -15.56
C ASP A 9 -6.61 2.76 -14.79
N TRP A 10 -7.44 2.00 -15.51
CA TRP A 10 -8.51 1.16 -14.96
C TRP A 10 -8.62 -0.19 -15.67
N GLU A 11 -8.89 -1.23 -14.89
CA GLU A 11 -9.40 -2.53 -15.31
C GLU A 11 -10.88 -2.63 -14.94
N VAL A 12 -11.67 -3.26 -15.79
CA VAL A 12 -13.09 -3.56 -15.49
C VAL A 12 -13.21 -5.06 -15.22
N THR A 13 -13.73 -5.42 -14.05
CA THR A 13 -13.97 -6.84 -13.72
C THR A 13 -15.14 -7.40 -14.49
N SER A 14 -15.29 -8.73 -14.50
CA SER A 14 -16.48 -9.41 -15.03
C SER A 14 -17.80 -8.95 -14.38
N GLU A 15 -17.74 -8.37 -13.18
CA GLU A 15 -18.86 -7.83 -12.43
C GLU A 15 -19.11 -6.34 -12.73
N GLY A 16 -18.35 -5.74 -13.65
CA GLY A 16 -18.45 -4.32 -14.01
C GLY A 16 -17.79 -3.35 -13.01
N LEU A 17 -16.99 -3.85 -12.06
CA LEU A 17 -16.28 -3.00 -11.10
C LEU A 17 -15.02 -2.41 -11.72
N HIS A 18 -14.78 -1.13 -11.46
CA HIS A 18 -13.56 -0.44 -11.91
C HIS A 18 -12.47 -0.57 -10.85
N ILE A 19 -11.34 -1.16 -11.24
CA ILE A 19 -10.16 -1.32 -10.38
C ILE A 19 -9.02 -0.52 -10.99
N ALA A 20 -8.49 0.42 -10.22
CA ALA A 20 -7.34 1.21 -10.65
C ALA A 20 -6.12 0.30 -10.86
N THR A 21 -5.39 0.47 -11.96
CA THR A 21 -4.21 -0.36 -12.26
C THR A 21 -3.06 -0.05 -11.32
N ARG A 22 -2.12 -1.01 -11.17
CA ARG A 22 -0.92 -0.81 -10.37
C ARG A 22 -0.10 0.37 -10.92
N GLY A 23 0.05 0.46 -12.24
CA GLY A 23 0.75 1.56 -12.91
C GLY A 23 0.16 2.93 -12.54
N PHE A 24 -1.16 3.07 -12.60
CA PHE A 24 -1.84 4.30 -12.16
C PHE A 24 -1.59 4.60 -10.68
N LEU A 25 -1.73 3.62 -9.79
CA LEU A 25 -1.54 3.83 -8.35
C LEU A 25 -0.11 4.25 -7.99
N ILE A 26 0.90 3.76 -8.73
CA ILE A 26 2.29 4.22 -8.63
C ILE A 26 2.42 5.68 -9.07
N ARG A 27 1.85 6.06 -10.23
CA ARG A 27 1.87 7.44 -10.74
C ARG A 27 1.16 8.43 -9.79
N ARG A 28 0.02 8.00 -9.22
CA ARG A 28 -0.74 8.73 -8.19
C ARG A 28 0.13 9.04 -6.97
N GLY A 29 1.02 8.11 -6.62
CA GLY A 29 2.14 8.37 -5.73
C GLY A 29 1.79 8.44 -4.25
N TYR A 30 0.57 8.05 -3.83
CA TYR A 30 0.24 7.96 -2.40
C TYR A 30 -0.57 6.69 -2.07
N CYS A 31 -0.32 6.13 -0.89
CA CYS A 31 -1.15 5.09 -0.30
C CYS A 31 -2.34 5.73 0.40
N CYS A 32 -3.55 5.19 0.26
CA CYS A 32 -4.73 5.67 1.00
C CYS A 32 -5.12 4.74 2.16
N ALA A 33 -4.27 3.77 2.50
CA ALA A 33 -4.49 2.72 3.50
C ALA A 33 -5.75 1.84 3.33
N ASN A 34 -6.50 1.97 2.22
CA ASN A 34 -7.72 1.18 1.96
C ASN A 34 -7.47 -0.26 1.48
N ARG A 35 -6.21 -0.73 1.45
CA ARG A 35 -5.83 -2.10 1.01
C ARG A 35 -6.42 -2.48 -0.35
N CYS A 36 -6.37 -1.57 -1.32
CA CYS A 36 -6.87 -1.87 -2.67
C CYS A 36 -6.06 -3.01 -3.32
N ARG A 37 -6.74 -3.76 -4.20
CA ARG A 37 -6.19 -4.94 -4.90
C ARG A 37 -4.83 -4.67 -5.54
N ASN A 38 -4.70 -3.55 -6.25
CA ASN A 38 -3.48 -3.21 -6.99
C ASN A 38 -2.53 -2.30 -6.20
N CYS A 39 -2.71 -2.17 -4.87
CA CYS A 39 -1.94 -1.22 -4.08
C CYS A 39 -0.44 -1.53 -4.11
N PRO A 40 0.40 -0.61 -4.61
CA PRO A 40 1.82 -0.89 -4.76
C PRO A 40 2.60 -0.89 -3.44
N TYR A 41 1.99 -0.37 -2.38
CA TYR A 41 2.64 -0.16 -1.09
C TYR A 41 2.35 -1.25 -0.05
N ILE A 42 1.11 -1.76 -0.02
CA ILE A 42 0.65 -2.65 1.05
C ILE A 42 0.09 -3.98 0.56
N ASN A 43 -0.17 -4.14 -0.75
CA ASN A 43 -0.73 -5.37 -1.30
C ASN A 43 0.20 -6.04 -2.32
N TRP A 44 1.51 -5.83 -2.19
CA TRP A 44 2.51 -6.39 -3.12
C TRP A 44 2.71 -7.90 -2.94
N ARG A 45 2.37 -8.49 -1.78
CA ARG A 45 2.41 -9.96 -1.58
C ARG A 45 1.33 -10.72 -2.35
N ALA A 46 0.32 -10.02 -2.89
CA ALA A 46 -0.76 -10.64 -3.64
C ALA A 46 -0.30 -11.21 -4.99
N ASP A 47 0.83 -10.74 -5.52
CA ASP A 47 1.40 -11.20 -6.78
C ASP A 47 2.94 -11.29 -6.64
N PRO A 48 3.56 -12.47 -6.82
CA PRO A 48 5.01 -12.65 -6.75
C PRO A 48 5.81 -11.80 -7.76
N ALA A 49 5.18 -11.40 -8.87
CA ALA A 49 5.83 -10.55 -9.87
C ALA A 49 5.94 -9.08 -9.42
N TRP A 50 5.20 -8.68 -8.37
CA TRP A 50 5.16 -7.31 -7.91
C TRP A 50 6.28 -6.99 -6.92
N ARG A 51 7.12 -6.04 -7.29
CA ARG A 51 8.06 -5.42 -6.35
C ARG A 51 7.34 -4.36 -5.50
N PRO A 52 7.51 -4.37 -4.17
CA PRO A 52 6.97 -3.31 -3.31
C PRO A 52 7.55 -1.95 -3.71
N VAL A 53 6.70 -0.93 -3.73
CA VAL A 53 7.19 0.44 -3.79
C VAL A 53 7.67 0.84 -2.40
N PRO A 54 8.91 1.36 -2.26
CA PRO A 54 9.44 1.74 -0.96
C PRO A 54 8.57 2.80 -0.25
N PRO A 55 8.42 2.73 1.09
CA PRO A 55 7.62 3.70 1.85
C PRO A 55 8.01 5.16 1.64
N GLU A 56 9.29 5.45 1.41
CA GLU A 56 9.82 6.78 1.16
C GLU A 56 9.30 7.42 -0.14
N CYS A 57 8.82 6.61 -1.09
CA CYS A 57 8.21 7.09 -2.34
C CYS A 57 6.76 7.55 -2.15
N VAL A 58 6.17 7.38 -0.96
CA VAL A 58 4.82 7.86 -0.69
C VAL A 58 4.83 9.39 -0.57
N ARG A 59 4.15 10.05 -1.51
CA ARG A 59 3.94 11.50 -1.51
C ARG A 59 3.04 11.90 -0.34
N ARG A 60 3.30 13.09 0.19
CA ARG A 60 2.43 13.74 1.17
C ARG A 60 1.08 14.07 0.54
N THR A 61 0.02 13.88 1.30
CA THR A 61 -1.34 14.24 0.90
C THR A 61 -2.20 14.44 2.14
N ARG A 62 -3.27 15.23 2.01
CA ARG A 62 -4.32 15.26 3.03
C ARG A 62 -5.22 14.05 2.87
N VAL A 63 -5.69 13.51 3.99
CA VAL A 63 -6.65 12.39 4.01
C VAL A 63 -7.71 12.64 5.07
N SER A 64 -8.80 11.87 5.02
CA SER A 64 -9.87 11.96 6.01
C SER A 64 -9.43 11.44 7.39
N PRO A 65 -10.06 11.89 8.49
CA PRO A 65 -9.84 11.32 9.82
C PRO A 65 -10.09 9.80 9.88
N ARG A 66 -11.07 9.29 9.11
CA ARG A 66 -11.33 7.85 8.98
C ARG A 66 -10.12 7.11 8.43
N THR A 67 -9.46 7.68 7.42
CA THR A 67 -8.24 7.11 6.82
C THR A 67 -7.09 7.08 7.83
N ILE A 68 -6.93 8.13 8.64
CA ILE A 68 -5.94 8.17 9.72
C ILE A 68 -6.21 7.08 10.76
N GLY A 69 -7.48 6.94 11.18
CA GLY A 69 -7.90 5.89 12.11
C GLY A 69 -7.61 4.48 11.57
N GLY A 70 -7.93 4.24 10.31
CA GLY A 70 -7.65 2.96 9.64
C GLY A 70 -6.14 2.65 9.58
N ALA A 71 -5.30 3.61 9.21
CA ALA A 71 -3.86 3.42 9.19
C ALA A 71 -3.27 3.19 10.59
N THR A 72 -3.81 3.86 11.61
CA THR A 72 -3.41 3.65 13.01
C THR A 72 -3.75 2.25 13.49
N ALA A 73 -4.96 1.76 13.20
CA ALA A 73 -5.37 0.40 13.56
C ALA A 73 -4.51 -0.66 12.86
N MET A 74 -4.15 -0.43 11.59
CA MET A 74 -3.26 -1.34 10.85
C MET A 74 -1.84 -1.35 11.41
N LEU A 75 -1.29 -0.20 11.79
CA LEU A 75 0.01 -0.11 12.46
C LEU A 75 0.02 -0.99 13.72
N GLN A 76 -0.97 -0.80 14.60
CA GLN A 76 -1.12 -1.59 15.83
C GLN A 76 -1.22 -3.09 15.54
N ALA A 77 -2.03 -3.48 14.54
CA ALA A 77 -2.16 -4.88 14.16
C ALA A 77 -0.82 -5.49 13.70
N HIS A 78 -0.02 -4.76 12.92
CA HIS A 78 1.29 -5.25 12.51
C HIS A 78 2.30 -5.28 13.66
N GLU A 79 2.24 -4.35 14.61
CA GLU A 79 3.06 -4.37 15.83
C GLU A 79 2.74 -5.61 16.70
N SER A 80 1.45 -5.90 16.92
CA SER A 80 1.03 -7.12 17.63
C SER A 80 1.50 -8.38 16.93
N GLN A 81 1.28 -8.48 15.62
CA GLN A 81 1.70 -9.66 14.84
C GLN A 81 3.23 -9.82 14.79
N LEU A 82 4.00 -8.73 14.76
CA LEU A 82 5.47 -8.80 14.84
C LEU A 82 5.95 -9.41 16.16
N ALA A 83 5.25 -9.15 17.26
CA ALA A 83 5.56 -9.70 18.58
C ALA A 83 5.29 -11.22 18.64
N GLU A 84 4.27 -11.69 17.93
CA GLU A 84 3.79 -13.08 17.97
C GLU A 84 4.42 -13.98 16.89
N CYS A 85 4.75 -13.45 15.71
CA CYS A 85 5.23 -14.25 14.59
C CYS A 85 6.72 -14.66 14.71
N SER A 86 7.11 -15.66 13.93
CA SER A 86 8.50 -16.13 13.82
C SER A 86 8.96 -16.18 12.35
N GLY A 87 10.29 -16.23 12.14
CA GLY A 87 10.87 -16.39 10.80
C GLY A 87 10.65 -15.22 9.85
N THR A 88 10.37 -15.55 8.58
CA THR A 88 10.27 -14.61 7.45
C THR A 88 9.09 -13.65 7.55
N GLU A 89 8.05 -13.98 8.32
CA GLU A 89 6.90 -13.08 8.53
C GLU A 89 7.31 -11.81 9.29
N LYS A 90 8.35 -11.87 10.15
CA LYS A 90 8.84 -10.67 10.86
C LYS A 90 9.24 -9.55 9.92
N GLU A 91 9.87 -9.88 8.79
CA GLU A 91 10.34 -8.88 7.85
C GLU A 91 9.19 -8.17 7.13
N TYR A 92 8.14 -8.93 6.80
CA TYR A 92 6.90 -8.36 6.28
C TYR A 92 6.29 -7.38 7.29
N HIS A 93 6.13 -7.78 8.55
CA HIS A 93 5.55 -6.91 9.58
C HIS A 93 6.40 -5.66 9.82
N ARG A 94 7.74 -5.76 9.87
CA ARG A 94 8.63 -4.59 9.98
C ARG A 94 8.46 -3.62 8.81
N THR A 95 8.41 -4.14 7.58
CA THR A 95 8.21 -3.32 6.37
C THR A 95 6.88 -2.57 6.45
N MET A 96 5.81 -3.26 6.87
CA MET A 96 4.48 -2.67 7.00
C MET A 96 4.41 -1.63 8.12
N ILE A 97 5.05 -1.88 9.27
CA ILE A 97 5.17 -0.91 10.38
C ILE A 97 5.87 0.37 9.89
N ALA A 98 7.03 0.23 9.23
CA ALA A 98 7.74 1.37 8.64
C ALA A 98 6.86 2.15 7.66
N HIS A 99 6.10 1.43 6.83
CA HIS A 99 5.14 2.05 5.91
C HIS A 99 4.07 2.86 6.64
N TYR A 100 3.36 2.28 7.61
CA TYR A 100 2.27 2.98 8.31
C TYR A 100 2.76 4.16 9.17
N HIS A 101 3.94 4.05 9.80
CA HIS A 101 4.55 5.22 10.46
C HIS A 101 4.78 6.36 9.47
N ARG A 102 5.31 6.05 8.28
CA ARG A 102 5.56 7.07 7.24
C ARG A 102 4.26 7.73 6.77
N LEU A 103 3.18 6.97 6.58
CA LEU A 103 1.88 7.53 6.22
C LEU A 103 1.36 8.50 7.28
N LEU A 104 1.37 8.08 8.55
CA LEU A 104 0.88 8.90 9.66
C LEU A 104 1.72 10.18 9.85
N GLU A 105 3.04 10.10 9.64
CA GLU A 105 3.91 11.28 9.62
C GLU A 105 3.52 12.26 8.50
N HIS A 106 3.21 11.74 7.31
CA HIS A 106 2.93 12.52 6.11
C HIS A 106 1.52 13.10 6.04
N TRP A 107 0.58 12.61 6.83
CA TRP A 107 -0.81 13.07 6.85
C TRP A 107 -1.15 14.01 8.01
N ARG A 108 -0.33 14.03 9.08
CA ARG A 108 -0.57 14.84 10.28
C ARG A 108 -0.05 16.30 10.16
N ARG A 109 0.48 16.70 9.01
CA ARG A 109 1.06 18.04 8.77
C ARG A 109 0.40 18.75 7.60
#